data_AF-A0A1M5X834-F1
#
_entry.id   AF-A0A1M5X834-F1
#
_cell.length_a   1.000
_cell.length_b   1.000
_cell.length_c   1.000
_cell.angle_alpha   90.00
_cell.angle_beta   90.00
_cell.angle_gamma   90.00
#
_symmetry.space_group_name_H-M   'P 1'
#
loop_
_entity.id
_entity.type
_entity.pdbx_description
1 polymer ?
#
loop_
_entity_poly.entity_id
_entity_poly.type
_entity_poly.pdbx_seq_one_letter_code
_entity_poly.pdbx_strand_id
1 'polypeptide(L)'
;MIQLTEEIQLDLQGFYLHTPEQSVQLTSAEAAVLHHLYQHEGEICDKNALLDAGWPDRIVATSSLVQCICTLRKKLEVCPQLSLQTIPRKGYRLNLMMAEPEHPERLVAASSSSAFSASLASSANSSTQAAASRRSFSALKYATLALIAAVLVLLFLMRPGLPADADLLRWNHQQEHQLTIGQQKGPLSVFSSEQHDNQPWQQHFVDSDWDGYRILDFTAFGLRSDLGDSMALCPNSQQNHCLGQGLINLVFPKEQPQTLNMPSFLELAKTMELRHQFNRINLPENLPEFFAEDVQLYEEIYQADVYFPDHRRLLIRADITLSLVFADAGHGIFSATLCLTDEDCITTPIKYRIDGEFRRYQDAKAGHQVELFEVFNLETALERPERVTEGTLPFYRALKRHSVNTESLLLYRLNTDSNSALWALDQDFLFWAKRSRLPL
;
A
#
# COMPACT_ATOMS: atom_id res chain seq x y z
N MET A 1 -22.45 1.55 -39.48
CA MET A 1 -21.83 0.23 -39.75
C MET A 1 -20.40 0.42 -40.21
N ILE A 2 -19.45 -0.02 -39.40
CA ILE A 2 -18.03 -0.19 -39.71
C ILE A 2 -17.69 -1.62 -39.26
N GLN A 3 -17.04 -2.39 -40.11
CA GLN A 3 -16.66 -3.76 -39.79
C GLN A 3 -15.32 -3.75 -39.04
N LEU A 4 -15.29 -4.32 -37.84
CA LEU A 4 -14.11 -4.39 -36.96
C LEU A 4 -13.34 -5.70 -37.14
N THR A 5 -14.07 -6.81 -37.30
CA THR A 5 -13.54 -8.14 -37.65
C THR A 5 -14.51 -8.83 -38.62
N GLU A 6 -14.26 -10.07 -39.03
CA GLU A 6 -15.22 -10.83 -39.85
C GLU A 6 -16.59 -10.98 -39.17
N GLU A 7 -16.63 -10.98 -37.85
CA GLU A 7 -17.81 -11.25 -37.02
C GLU A 7 -18.38 -10.02 -36.28
N ILE A 8 -17.58 -8.96 -36.08
CA ILE A 8 -17.93 -7.82 -35.24
C ILE A 8 -18.14 -6.55 -36.07
N GLN A 9 -19.28 -5.87 -35.85
CA GLN A 9 -19.63 -4.61 -36.54
C GLN A 9 -20.01 -3.50 -35.55
N LEU A 10 -19.41 -2.32 -35.72
CA LEU A 10 -19.69 -1.11 -34.96
C LEU A 10 -20.67 -0.20 -35.73
N ASP A 11 -21.82 0.11 -35.15
CA ASP A 11 -22.70 1.15 -35.69
C ASP A 11 -22.58 2.49 -34.94
N LEU A 12 -22.00 3.46 -35.64
CA LEU A 12 -21.83 4.84 -35.15
C LEU A 12 -23.12 5.68 -35.18
N GLN A 13 -24.20 5.21 -35.81
CA GLN A 13 -25.46 5.98 -35.89
C GLN A 13 -26.47 5.53 -34.83
N GLY A 14 -26.65 4.22 -34.63
CA GLY A 14 -27.43 3.64 -33.54
C GLY A 14 -26.68 3.54 -32.21
N PHE A 15 -25.35 3.66 -32.21
CA PHE A 15 -24.45 3.42 -31.07
C PHE A 15 -24.55 1.97 -30.55
N TYR A 16 -24.32 1.00 -31.43
CA TYR A 16 -24.28 -0.43 -31.07
C TYR A 16 -23.00 -1.11 -31.54
N LEU A 17 -22.54 -2.08 -30.76
CA LEU A 17 -21.55 -3.07 -31.17
C LEU A 17 -22.27 -4.40 -31.38
N HIS A 18 -22.35 -4.85 -32.63
CA HIS A 18 -22.97 -6.11 -33.01
C HIS A 18 -21.93 -7.23 -33.06
N THR A 19 -22.21 -8.34 -32.39
CA THR A 19 -21.51 -9.62 -32.50
C THR A 19 -22.47 -10.69 -33.07
N PRO A 20 -22.01 -11.91 -33.39
CA PRO A 20 -22.91 -12.98 -33.82
C PRO A 20 -23.97 -13.39 -32.77
N GLU A 21 -23.69 -13.13 -31.49
CA GLU A 21 -24.52 -13.58 -30.37
C GLU A 21 -25.43 -12.48 -29.80
N GLN A 22 -24.97 -11.22 -29.77
CA GLN A 22 -25.75 -10.11 -29.19
C GLN A 22 -25.34 -8.73 -29.73
N SER A 23 -26.13 -7.71 -29.38
CA SER A 23 -25.88 -6.30 -29.73
C SER A 23 -25.73 -5.46 -28.48
N VAL A 24 -24.52 -4.99 -28.21
CA VAL A 24 -24.16 -4.24 -27.00
C VAL A 24 -24.31 -2.74 -27.25
N GLN A 25 -25.13 -2.05 -26.45
CA GLN A 25 -25.35 -0.61 -26.62
C GLN A 25 -24.17 0.20 -26.09
N LEU A 26 -23.68 1.14 -26.90
CA LEU A 26 -22.63 2.11 -26.57
C LEU A 26 -23.24 3.49 -26.28
N THR A 27 -22.50 4.37 -25.60
CA THR A 27 -22.77 5.81 -25.65
C THR A 27 -22.07 6.44 -26.86
N SER A 28 -22.47 7.66 -27.25
CA SER A 28 -21.85 8.37 -28.38
C SER A 28 -20.32 8.55 -28.20
N ALA A 29 -19.88 8.90 -26.98
CA ALA A 29 -18.46 9.01 -26.65
C ALA A 29 -17.74 7.66 -26.70
N GLU A 30 -18.35 6.58 -26.19
CA GLU A 30 -17.78 5.22 -26.27
C GLU A 30 -17.62 4.76 -27.74
N ALA A 31 -18.63 4.98 -28.58
CA ALA A 31 -18.57 4.62 -30.00
C ALA A 31 -17.50 5.42 -30.76
N ALA A 32 -17.37 6.73 -30.47
CA ALA A 32 -16.35 7.59 -31.09
C ALA A 32 -14.92 7.23 -30.62
N VAL A 33 -14.72 6.99 -29.31
CA VAL A 33 -13.43 6.57 -28.73
C VAL A 33 -13.02 5.19 -29.28
N LEU A 34 -13.93 4.22 -29.33
CA LEU A 34 -13.65 2.88 -29.88
C LEU A 34 -13.30 2.95 -31.37
N HIS A 35 -14.01 3.77 -32.14
CA HIS A 35 -13.71 3.99 -33.55
C HIS A 35 -12.35 4.66 -33.78
N HIS A 36 -11.98 5.67 -33.00
CA HIS A 36 -10.66 6.29 -33.09
C HIS A 36 -9.53 5.32 -32.73
N LEU A 37 -9.73 4.51 -31.68
CA LEU A 37 -8.80 3.42 -31.30
C LEU A 37 -8.69 2.32 -32.38
N TYR A 38 -9.74 2.10 -33.17
CA TYR A 38 -9.73 1.15 -34.29
C TYR A 38 -9.06 1.72 -35.56
N GLN A 39 -9.20 3.02 -35.83
CA GLN A 39 -8.45 3.69 -36.90
C GLN A 39 -6.92 3.67 -36.65
N HIS A 40 -6.52 3.56 -35.38
CA HIS A 40 -5.14 3.50 -34.91
C HIS A 40 -4.83 2.15 -34.24
N GLU A 41 -5.31 1.04 -34.83
CA GLU A 41 -5.08 -0.31 -34.31
C GLU A 41 -3.58 -0.63 -34.18
N GLY A 42 -3.17 -1.23 -33.06
CA GLY A 42 -1.77 -1.54 -32.74
C GLY A 42 -0.91 -0.33 -32.32
N GLU A 43 -1.35 0.90 -32.59
CA GLU A 43 -0.68 2.14 -32.19
C GLU A 43 -1.05 2.58 -30.76
N ILE A 44 -0.42 3.64 -30.25
CA ILE A 44 -0.72 4.19 -28.92
C ILE A 44 -1.37 5.56 -29.08
N CYS A 45 -2.69 5.63 -28.90
CA CYS A 45 -3.44 6.87 -28.89
C CYS A 45 -3.22 7.61 -27.56
N ASP A 46 -2.77 8.86 -27.63
CA ASP A 46 -2.66 9.73 -26.45
C ASP A 46 -4.04 10.09 -25.88
N LYS A 47 -4.07 10.39 -24.58
CA LYS A 47 -5.28 10.77 -23.84
C LYS A 47 -5.95 12.03 -24.40
N ASN A 48 -5.18 12.99 -24.90
CA ASN A 48 -5.76 14.23 -25.43
C ASN A 48 -6.50 13.96 -26.74
N ALA A 49 -5.86 13.24 -27.68
CA ALA A 49 -6.51 12.82 -28.94
C ALA A 49 -7.80 11.99 -28.69
N LEU A 50 -7.81 11.15 -27.67
CA LEU A 50 -9.00 10.36 -27.29
C LEU A 50 -10.08 11.18 -26.56
N LEU A 51 -9.72 12.25 -25.84
CA LEU A 51 -10.67 13.22 -25.31
C LEU A 51 -11.31 14.02 -26.45
N ASP A 52 -10.50 14.53 -27.38
CA ASP A 52 -10.97 15.28 -28.54
C ASP A 52 -11.84 14.43 -29.47
N ALA A 53 -11.50 13.15 -29.66
CA ALA A 53 -12.31 12.21 -30.45
C ALA A 53 -13.64 11.83 -29.77
N GLY A 54 -13.65 11.65 -28.44
CA GLY A 54 -14.85 11.29 -27.68
C GLY A 54 -15.81 12.45 -27.41
N TRP A 55 -15.29 13.69 -27.36
CA TRP A 55 -16.01 14.88 -26.94
C TRP A 55 -15.59 16.15 -27.73
N PRO A 56 -15.68 16.16 -29.09
CA PRO A 56 -15.09 17.20 -29.93
C PRO A 56 -15.57 18.63 -29.62
N ASP A 57 -16.81 18.79 -29.14
CA ASP A 57 -17.39 20.10 -28.77
C ASP A 57 -17.46 20.33 -27.23
N ARG A 58 -16.78 19.51 -26.40
CA ARG A 58 -16.91 19.57 -24.93
C ARG A 58 -15.61 19.29 -24.19
N ILE A 59 -15.11 20.30 -23.48
CA ILE A 59 -14.06 20.12 -22.48
C ILE A 59 -14.60 19.25 -21.33
N VAL A 60 -14.06 18.04 -21.20
CA VAL A 60 -14.34 17.11 -20.08
C VAL A 60 -13.06 16.76 -19.34
N ALA A 61 -13.17 16.36 -18.07
CA ALA A 61 -12.02 15.96 -17.28
C ALA A 61 -11.43 14.63 -17.79
N THR A 62 -10.13 14.41 -17.59
CA THR A 62 -9.46 13.16 -18.00
C THR A 62 -10.06 11.92 -17.32
N SER A 63 -10.72 12.08 -16.17
CA SER A 63 -11.53 11.03 -15.53
C SER A 63 -12.68 10.52 -16.41
N SER A 64 -13.28 11.36 -17.24
CA SER A 64 -14.33 10.95 -18.20
C SER A 64 -13.80 10.00 -19.27
N LEU A 65 -12.57 10.21 -19.78
CA LEU A 65 -11.91 9.25 -20.66
C LEU A 65 -11.60 7.94 -19.91
N VAL A 66 -11.09 8.01 -18.68
CA VAL A 66 -10.81 6.81 -17.87
C VAL A 66 -12.09 5.99 -17.65
N GLN A 67 -13.20 6.64 -17.31
CA GLN A 67 -14.51 6.01 -17.14
C GLN A 67 -15.02 5.40 -18.46
N CYS A 68 -14.91 6.13 -19.57
CA CYS A 68 -15.29 5.65 -20.91
C CYS A 68 -14.50 4.39 -21.30
N ILE A 69 -13.17 4.38 -21.10
CA ILE A 69 -12.32 3.20 -21.36
C ILE A 69 -12.69 2.03 -20.44
N CYS A 70 -13.01 2.26 -19.17
CA CYS A 70 -13.46 1.20 -18.26
C CYS A 70 -14.83 0.63 -18.66
N THR A 71 -15.78 1.46 -19.09
CA THR A 71 -17.07 1.01 -19.62
C THR A 71 -16.91 0.26 -20.94
N LEU A 72 -16.05 0.75 -21.85
CA LEU A 72 -15.71 0.06 -23.09
C LEU A 72 -15.14 -1.33 -22.82
N ARG A 73 -14.21 -1.49 -21.88
CA ARG A 73 -13.67 -2.82 -21.51
C ARG A 73 -14.78 -3.79 -21.12
N LYS A 74 -15.67 -3.40 -20.20
CA LYS A 74 -16.82 -4.24 -19.79
C LYS A 74 -17.72 -4.62 -20.96
N LYS A 75 -17.93 -3.72 -21.91
CA LYS A 75 -18.74 -3.97 -23.13
C LYS A 75 -18.00 -4.81 -24.18
N LEU A 76 -16.67 -4.81 -24.14
CA LEU A 76 -15.77 -5.61 -25.01
C LEU A 76 -15.39 -6.97 -24.40
N GLU A 77 -15.78 -7.29 -23.17
CA GLU A 77 -15.58 -8.64 -22.58
C GLU A 77 -16.29 -9.75 -23.39
N VAL A 78 -17.39 -9.41 -24.09
CA VAL A 78 -18.08 -10.30 -25.06
C VAL A 78 -17.32 -10.42 -26.39
N CYS A 79 -16.27 -9.62 -26.60
CA CYS A 79 -15.53 -9.51 -27.84
C CYS A 79 -14.04 -9.85 -27.59
N PRO A 80 -13.67 -11.11 -27.29
CA PRO A 80 -12.29 -11.49 -26.96
C PRO A 80 -11.28 -11.20 -28.07
N GLN A 81 -11.75 -10.98 -29.31
CA GLN A 81 -10.96 -10.50 -30.45
C GLN A 81 -10.43 -9.06 -30.27
N LEU A 82 -11.05 -8.22 -29.43
CA LEU A 82 -10.78 -6.77 -29.27
C LEU A 82 -10.10 -6.46 -27.92
N SER A 83 -8.76 -6.41 -27.89
CA SER A 83 -7.98 -6.21 -26.66
C SER A 83 -7.62 -4.74 -26.41
N LEU A 84 -8.30 -4.07 -25.46
CA LEU A 84 -8.09 -2.65 -25.13
C LEU A 84 -7.09 -2.45 -23.97
N GLN A 85 -5.82 -2.20 -24.30
CA GLN A 85 -4.69 -2.08 -23.39
C GLN A 85 -4.45 -0.64 -22.92
N THR A 86 -3.99 -0.46 -21.67
CA THR A 86 -3.45 0.82 -21.17
C THR A 86 -1.93 0.78 -21.29
N ILE A 87 -1.30 1.79 -21.90
CA ILE A 87 0.17 1.92 -21.89
C ILE A 87 0.57 3.01 -20.88
N PRO A 88 1.27 2.65 -19.78
CA PRO A 88 1.66 3.61 -18.75
C PRO A 88 2.36 4.85 -19.32
N ARG A 89 1.95 6.02 -18.83
CA ARG A 89 2.47 7.35 -19.23
C ARG A 89 2.32 7.72 -20.72
N LYS A 90 1.70 6.88 -21.57
CA LYS A 90 1.53 7.16 -23.01
C LYS A 90 0.09 7.19 -23.54
N GLY A 91 -0.84 6.43 -22.94
CA GLY A 91 -2.24 6.43 -23.39
C GLY A 91 -2.85 5.03 -23.48
N TYR A 92 -3.59 4.77 -24.55
CA TYR A 92 -4.34 3.52 -24.76
C TYR A 92 -4.09 2.94 -26.15
N ARG A 93 -4.28 1.63 -26.29
CA ARG A 93 -4.11 0.88 -27.54
C ARG A 93 -5.19 -0.17 -27.67
N LEU A 94 -5.77 -0.32 -28.85
CA LEU A 94 -6.57 -1.47 -29.24
C LEU A 94 -5.71 -2.41 -30.09
N ASN A 95 -5.79 -3.73 -29.85
CA ASN A 95 -5.24 -4.74 -30.76
C ASN A 95 -6.34 -5.74 -31.14
N LEU A 96 -6.34 -6.20 -32.39
CA LEU A 96 -7.06 -7.40 -32.80
C LEU A 96 -6.24 -8.66 -32.49
N MET A 97 -6.86 -9.62 -31.83
CA MET A 97 -6.28 -10.96 -31.60
C MET A 97 -6.77 -11.96 -32.66
N MET A 98 -6.02 -12.08 -33.75
CA MET A 98 -6.05 -13.27 -34.61
C MET A 98 -5.19 -14.38 -33.95
N ALA A 99 -5.67 -15.62 -33.97
CA ALA A 99 -5.11 -16.69 -33.13
C ALA A 99 -4.07 -17.57 -33.86
N GLU A 100 -2.85 -17.61 -33.34
CA GLU A 100 -1.90 -18.75 -33.42
C GLU A 100 -0.86 -18.66 -32.25
N PRO A 101 -0.03 -19.68 -31.97
CA PRO A 101 0.29 -20.05 -30.57
C PRO A 101 1.71 -19.73 -30.05
N GLU A 102 1.97 -20.11 -28.79
CA GLU A 102 3.22 -19.93 -28.05
C GLU A 102 4.44 -20.69 -28.62
N HIS A 103 5.67 -20.25 -28.33
CA HIS A 103 6.55 -20.73 -27.22
C HIS A 103 7.89 -19.91 -27.22
N PRO A 104 9.02 -20.21 -26.50
CA PRO A 104 9.83 -19.18 -25.81
C PRO A 104 11.37 -19.30 -26.05
N GLU A 105 12.21 -18.93 -25.06
CA GLU A 105 13.69 -19.10 -25.00
C GLU A 105 14.50 -18.16 -25.94
N ARG A 106 15.81 -17.82 -25.82
CA ARG A 106 16.95 -17.95 -24.87
C ARG A 106 18.04 -16.90 -25.32
N LEU A 107 19.27 -16.69 -24.80
CA LEU A 107 20.17 -17.30 -23.81
C LEU A 107 21.20 -16.24 -23.26
N VAL A 108 21.79 -16.54 -22.10
CA VAL A 108 23.01 -16.04 -21.40
C VAL A 108 24.21 -15.48 -22.21
N ALA A 109 24.89 -14.45 -21.66
CA ALA A 109 26.37 -14.34 -21.47
C ALA A 109 26.72 -13.11 -20.58
N ALA A 110 27.63 -13.03 -19.59
CA ALA A 110 28.73 -13.87 -19.06
C ALA A 110 30.19 -13.59 -19.54
N SER A 111 30.88 -12.61 -18.90
CA SER A 111 32.36 -12.52 -18.72
C SER A 111 32.70 -11.24 -17.91
N SER A 112 33.60 -11.11 -16.91
CA SER A 112 34.75 -11.86 -16.32
C SER A 112 36.17 -11.35 -16.70
N SER A 113 36.80 -10.59 -15.81
CA SER A 113 38.28 -10.38 -15.65
C SER A 113 38.49 -9.34 -14.53
N SER A 114 39.08 -9.65 -13.37
CA SER A 114 40.54 -9.73 -13.07
C SER A 114 41.32 -8.44 -13.35
N ALA A 115 42.32 -8.00 -12.59
CA ALA A 115 42.81 -8.29 -11.23
C ALA A 115 44.09 -7.43 -11.06
N PHE A 116 44.39 -6.89 -9.87
CA PHE A 116 45.77 -6.51 -9.55
C PHE A 116 46.05 -6.58 -8.06
N SER A 117 47.24 -7.07 -7.71
CA SER A 117 47.79 -7.17 -6.35
C SER A 117 49.31 -7.03 -6.43
N ALA A 118 49.96 -6.85 -5.26
CA ALA A 118 51.37 -6.44 -5.05
C ALA A 118 51.59 -4.91 -5.00
N SER A 119 52.53 -4.37 -4.21
CA SER A 119 53.25 -4.87 -3.00
C SER A 119 54.04 -3.69 -2.37
N LEU A 120 54.85 -3.98 -1.34
CA LEU A 120 55.87 -3.13 -0.69
C LEU A 120 55.30 -1.98 0.18
N ALA A 121 55.46 -1.87 1.50
CA ALA A 121 56.35 -2.41 2.56
C ALA A 121 57.54 -1.51 3.01
N SER A 122 57.64 -1.41 4.35
CA SER A 122 58.81 -1.07 5.17
C SER A 122 59.26 0.39 5.38
N SER A 123 59.44 0.70 6.68
CA SER A 123 60.48 1.60 7.25
C SER A 123 60.36 3.12 7.05
N ALA A 124 60.91 3.97 7.93
CA ALA A 124 61.28 3.82 9.35
C ALA A 124 61.52 5.21 9.99
N ASN A 125 61.60 5.25 11.32
CA ASN A 125 61.91 6.39 12.18
C ASN A 125 62.78 7.53 11.58
N SER A 126 62.37 8.78 11.80
CA SER A 126 63.30 9.85 12.12
C SER A 126 62.74 10.71 13.26
N SER A 127 63.55 10.90 14.31
CA SER A 127 63.19 11.67 15.50
C SER A 127 64.13 12.88 15.62
N THR A 128 63.57 14.09 15.64
CA THR A 128 64.33 15.31 15.99
C THR A 128 63.61 16.06 17.10
N GLN A 129 64.30 16.26 18.22
CA GLN A 129 63.81 17.04 19.35
C GLN A 129 64.21 18.52 19.18
N ALA A 130 63.32 19.43 19.57
CA ALA A 130 63.66 20.79 19.93
C ALA A 130 62.95 21.12 21.26
N ALA A 131 63.61 21.85 22.16
CA ALA A 131 63.21 21.99 23.56
C ALA A 131 62.61 23.36 23.90
N ALA A 132 62.11 23.46 25.13
CA ALA A 132 61.43 24.61 25.76
C ALA A 132 60.03 24.94 25.17
N SER A 133 58.97 25.04 25.96
CA SER A 133 58.91 25.50 27.35
C SER A 133 57.85 24.79 28.20
N ARG A 134 58.07 24.71 29.52
CA ARG A 134 57.06 24.26 30.49
C ARG A 134 56.22 25.45 30.97
N ARG A 135 54.96 25.54 30.53
CA ARG A 135 53.88 26.24 31.24
C ARG A 135 52.70 25.27 31.42
N SER A 136 52.05 25.31 32.58
CA SER A 136 51.06 24.30 32.96
C SER A 136 49.74 24.49 32.21
N PHE A 137 49.43 23.59 31.29
CA PHE A 137 48.14 23.50 30.58
C PHE A 137 47.28 22.34 31.10
N SER A 138 47.31 22.07 32.41
CA SER A 138 46.43 21.07 33.04
C SER A 138 44.95 21.47 32.92
N ALA A 139 44.62 22.73 33.22
CA ALA A 139 43.23 23.23 33.20
C ALA A 139 42.55 23.11 31.83
N LEU A 140 43.27 23.36 30.73
CA LEU A 140 42.68 23.39 29.39
C LEU A 140 42.18 22.00 28.96
N LYS A 141 42.86 20.91 29.35
CA LYS A 141 42.41 19.54 29.06
C LYS A 141 41.10 19.20 29.75
N TYR A 142 40.94 19.62 31.01
CA TYR A 142 39.69 19.45 31.74
C TYR A 142 38.58 20.36 31.20
N ALA A 143 38.90 21.57 30.77
CA ALA A 143 37.94 22.47 30.11
C ALA A 143 37.43 21.87 28.78
N THR A 144 38.30 21.30 27.93
CA THR A 144 37.85 20.60 26.71
C THR A 144 37.05 19.35 27.01
N LEU A 145 37.41 18.57 28.04
CA LEU A 145 36.67 17.37 28.41
C LEU A 145 35.29 17.72 29.01
N ALA A 146 35.20 18.78 29.82
CA ALA A 146 33.95 19.31 30.35
C ALA A 146 33.07 19.91 29.24
N LEU A 147 33.65 20.58 28.24
CA LEU A 147 32.91 21.06 27.07
C LEU A 147 32.35 19.88 26.25
N ILE A 148 33.16 18.85 25.98
CA ILE A 148 32.70 17.64 25.28
C ILE A 148 31.61 16.93 26.10
N ALA A 149 31.76 16.80 27.42
CA ALA A 149 30.74 16.22 28.28
C ALA A 149 29.46 17.05 28.31
N ALA A 150 29.55 18.39 28.37
CA ALA A 150 28.41 19.29 28.31
C ALA A 150 27.71 19.25 26.95
N VAL A 151 28.46 19.14 25.84
CA VAL A 151 27.90 18.96 24.49
C VAL A 151 27.27 17.58 24.33
N LEU A 152 27.85 16.51 24.88
CA LEU A 152 27.24 15.18 24.88
C LEU A 152 25.98 15.11 25.74
N VAL A 153 25.95 15.77 26.91
CA VAL A 153 24.75 15.92 27.74
C VAL A 153 23.70 16.78 27.04
N LEU A 154 24.10 17.89 26.39
CA LEU A 154 23.18 18.71 25.61
C LEU A 154 22.61 17.93 24.43
N LEU A 155 23.42 17.19 23.68
CA LEU A 155 22.97 16.30 22.60
C LEU A 155 22.10 15.14 23.11
N PHE A 156 22.31 14.66 24.33
CA PHE A 156 21.47 13.66 24.97
C PHE A 156 20.11 14.23 25.40
N LEU A 157 20.09 15.44 25.95
CA LEU A 157 18.86 16.19 26.31
C LEU A 157 18.11 16.75 25.09
N MET A 158 18.82 16.99 23.98
CA MET A 158 18.28 17.42 22.68
C MET A 158 17.90 16.23 21.77
N ARG A 159 18.08 14.98 22.21
CA ARG A 159 17.39 13.87 21.54
C ARG A 159 15.88 14.11 21.66
N PRO A 160 15.07 13.84 20.61
CA PRO A 160 13.63 13.78 20.74
C PRO A 160 13.27 12.57 21.62
N GLY A 161 13.31 12.79 22.93
CA GLY A 161 12.92 11.81 23.92
C GLY A 161 11.40 11.75 24.00
N LEU A 162 10.84 10.58 23.72
CA LEU A 162 9.55 10.19 24.28
C LEU A 162 9.55 10.45 25.79
N PRO A 163 8.41 10.85 26.39
CA PRO A 163 8.27 10.84 27.84
C PRO A 163 8.61 9.45 28.37
N ALA A 164 9.47 9.36 29.39
CA ALA A 164 10.03 8.07 29.85
C ALA A 164 8.98 7.10 30.43
N ASP A 165 7.78 7.58 30.75
CA ASP A 165 6.61 6.82 31.19
C ASP A 165 5.52 6.69 30.10
N ALA A 166 5.81 7.01 28.83
CA ALA A 166 4.85 6.82 27.75
C ALA A 166 4.70 5.33 27.40
N ASP A 167 3.59 4.72 27.82
CA ASP A 167 3.20 3.40 27.31
C ASP A 167 2.73 3.50 25.86
N LEU A 168 3.73 3.37 24.96
CA LEU A 168 3.59 3.44 23.51
C LEU A 168 2.42 2.61 22.97
N LEU A 169 2.28 1.38 23.47
CA LEU A 169 1.13 0.51 23.20
C LEU A 169 0.26 0.42 24.46
N ARG A 170 -1.04 0.65 24.31
CA ARG A 170 -2.05 0.34 25.34
C ARG A 170 -2.25 -1.17 25.51
N TRP A 171 -1.80 -1.96 24.54
CA TRP A 171 -1.82 -3.42 24.59
C TRP A 171 -0.52 -3.93 25.20
N ASN A 172 -0.54 -4.09 26.52
CA ASN A 172 0.52 -4.69 27.31
C ASN A 172 0.37 -6.23 27.44
N HIS A 173 -0.70 -6.80 26.87
CA HIS A 173 -0.96 -8.23 26.87
C HIS A 173 -0.99 -8.81 25.45
N GLN A 174 -0.31 -9.94 25.30
CA GLN A 174 -0.30 -10.78 24.10
C GLN A 174 -0.72 -12.20 24.51
N GLN A 175 -1.66 -12.79 23.78
CA GLN A 175 -2.13 -14.15 24.01
C GLN A 175 -2.03 -14.98 22.72
N GLU A 176 -1.52 -16.21 22.83
CA GLU A 176 -1.44 -17.13 21.69
C GLU A 176 -2.67 -18.05 21.67
N HIS A 177 -3.40 -18.00 20.56
CA HIS A 177 -4.56 -18.85 20.27
C HIS A 177 -4.26 -19.71 19.03
N GLN A 178 -5.02 -20.79 18.84
CA GLN A 178 -5.02 -21.56 17.59
C GLN A 178 -6.28 -21.22 16.80
N LEU A 179 -6.11 -20.77 15.56
CA LEU A 179 -7.20 -20.46 14.63
C LEU A 179 -7.32 -21.57 13.58
N THR A 180 -8.56 -21.97 13.25
CA THR A 180 -8.85 -22.97 12.21
C THR A 180 -9.59 -22.30 11.06
N ILE A 181 -9.09 -22.45 9.83
CA ILE A 181 -9.68 -21.90 8.61
C ILE A 181 -9.80 -23.02 7.57
N GLY A 182 -11.03 -23.45 7.30
CA GLY A 182 -11.29 -24.70 6.58
C GLY A 182 -10.62 -25.86 7.31
N GLN A 183 -9.90 -26.71 6.58
CA GLN A 183 -9.13 -27.82 7.16
C GLN A 183 -7.80 -27.40 7.84
N GLN A 184 -7.38 -26.13 7.72
CA GLN A 184 -6.03 -25.68 8.09
C GLN A 184 -5.96 -24.94 9.43
N LYS A 185 -4.82 -25.05 10.13
CA LYS A 185 -4.64 -24.52 11.49
C LYS A 185 -3.35 -23.72 11.65
N GLY A 186 -3.48 -22.46 12.05
CA GLY A 186 -2.36 -21.55 12.28
C GLY A 186 -2.36 -20.95 13.70
N PRO A 187 -1.19 -20.49 14.20
CA PRO A 187 -1.14 -19.66 15.40
C PRO A 187 -1.73 -18.27 15.13
N LEU A 188 -2.44 -17.76 16.13
CA LEU A 188 -3.02 -16.42 16.18
C LEU A 188 -2.50 -15.70 17.42
N SER A 189 -1.65 -14.69 17.23
CA SER A 189 -1.14 -13.84 18.32
C SER A 189 -2.06 -12.63 18.50
N VAL A 190 -2.84 -12.60 19.57
CA VAL A 190 -3.81 -11.53 19.87
C VAL A 190 -3.18 -10.48 20.78
N PHE A 191 -3.29 -9.21 20.42
CA PHE A 191 -2.98 -8.06 21.26
C PHE A 191 -4.26 -7.51 21.93
N SER A 192 -4.19 -7.27 23.25
CA SER A 192 -5.31 -6.73 24.03
C SER A 192 -4.84 -5.72 25.09
N SER A 193 -5.70 -4.74 25.38
CA SER A 193 -5.58 -3.85 26.54
C SER A 193 -6.14 -4.47 27.84
N GLU A 194 -6.96 -5.52 27.72
CA GLU A 194 -7.45 -6.31 28.85
C GLU A 194 -6.58 -7.56 29.06
N GLN A 195 -6.38 -7.93 30.32
CA GLN A 195 -5.46 -9.00 30.73
C GLN A 195 -5.92 -10.43 30.38
N HIS A 196 -7.21 -10.62 30.04
CA HIS A 196 -7.77 -11.93 29.70
C HIS A 196 -8.83 -11.78 28.60
N ASP A 197 -8.43 -11.88 27.34
CA ASP A 197 -9.37 -12.18 26.26
C ASP A 197 -9.80 -13.66 26.35
N ASN A 198 -11.06 -13.86 26.72
CA ASN A 198 -11.71 -15.18 26.75
C ASN A 198 -12.72 -15.37 25.60
N GLN A 199 -12.83 -14.44 24.64
CA GLN A 199 -13.72 -14.61 23.50
C GLN A 199 -13.06 -15.51 22.43
N PRO A 200 -13.79 -16.50 21.89
CA PRO A 200 -13.23 -17.40 20.88
C PRO A 200 -13.12 -16.68 19.54
N TRP A 201 -11.92 -16.26 19.13
CA TRP A 201 -11.65 -15.67 17.81
C TRP A 201 -12.09 -16.56 16.62
N GLN A 202 -12.22 -17.87 16.83
CA GLN A 202 -12.85 -18.81 15.89
C GLN A 202 -14.29 -18.43 15.52
N GLN A 203 -15.03 -17.70 16.38
CA GLN A 203 -16.42 -17.28 16.14
C GLN A 203 -16.59 -16.45 14.87
N HIS A 204 -15.52 -15.80 14.39
CA HIS A 204 -15.56 -14.95 13.19
C HIS A 204 -15.58 -15.74 11.87
N PHE A 205 -15.48 -17.07 11.91
CA PHE A 205 -15.38 -17.94 10.73
C PHE A 205 -16.43 -19.04 10.74
N VAL A 206 -16.93 -19.39 9.55
CA VAL A 206 -17.79 -20.56 9.37
C VAL A 206 -16.92 -21.79 9.15
N ASP A 207 -16.96 -22.75 10.08
CA ASP A 207 -16.45 -24.09 9.86
C ASP A 207 -17.09 -24.67 8.61
N SER A 208 -16.27 -24.90 7.59
CA SER A 208 -16.67 -25.35 6.26
C SER A 208 -15.65 -26.36 5.77
N ASP A 209 -16.12 -27.42 5.09
CA ASP A 209 -15.30 -28.55 4.63
C ASP A 209 -14.32 -28.21 3.49
N TRP A 210 -13.93 -26.94 3.37
CA TRP A 210 -13.03 -26.42 2.33
C TRP A 210 -11.59 -26.89 2.57
N ASP A 211 -10.99 -27.49 1.53
CA ASP A 211 -9.63 -28.07 1.52
C ASP A 211 -8.49 -27.05 1.74
N GLY A 212 -8.78 -25.77 2.00
CA GLY A 212 -7.78 -24.77 2.37
C GLY A 212 -6.77 -24.44 1.27
N TYR A 213 -6.97 -24.86 0.01
CA TYR A 213 -5.91 -24.93 -1.02
C TYR A 213 -5.18 -23.61 -1.36
N ARG A 214 -5.68 -22.45 -0.91
CA ARG A 214 -5.02 -21.12 -1.06
C ARG A 214 -4.25 -20.66 0.18
N ILE A 215 -4.40 -21.34 1.31
CA ILE A 215 -3.82 -21.01 2.62
C ILE A 215 -3.28 -22.31 3.22
N LEU A 216 -2.17 -22.83 2.67
CA LEU A 216 -1.65 -24.16 3.03
C LEU A 216 -1.12 -24.21 4.48
N ASP A 217 -0.43 -23.14 4.88
CA ASP A 217 -0.07 -22.79 6.25
C ASP A 217 -0.38 -21.30 6.43
N PHE A 218 -0.51 -20.81 7.67
CA PHE A 218 -0.60 -19.36 7.95
C PHE A 218 -0.16 -18.99 9.36
N THR A 219 0.29 -17.75 9.54
CA THR A 219 0.32 -17.04 10.82
C THR A 219 -0.69 -15.91 10.79
N ALA A 220 -1.33 -15.64 11.93
CA ALA A 220 -2.26 -14.53 12.08
C ALA A 220 -1.90 -13.68 13.31
N PHE A 221 -2.20 -12.39 13.22
CA PHE A 221 -2.18 -11.46 14.33
C PHE A 221 -3.59 -10.92 14.52
N GLY A 222 -4.04 -10.83 15.77
CA GLY A 222 -5.34 -10.31 16.16
C GLY A 222 -5.19 -9.08 17.05
N LEU A 223 -6.18 -8.20 17.03
CA LEU A 223 -6.26 -7.03 17.89
C LEU A 223 -7.72 -6.66 18.11
N ARG A 224 -8.12 -6.58 19.39
CA ARG A 224 -9.41 -6.03 19.80
C ARG A 224 -9.30 -4.55 20.17
N SER A 225 -10.14 -3.72 19.57
CA SER A 225 -10.25 -2.28 19.82
C SER A 225 -11.69 -1.85 20.15
N ASP A 226 -11.99 -0.56 20.07
CA ASP A 226 -13.36 -0.05 20.11
C ASP A 226 -14.07 -0.04 18.74
N LEU A 227 -13.34 -0.14 17.64
CA LEU A 227 -13.93 -0.42 16.32
C LEU A 227 -14.40 -1.88 16.23
N GLY A 228 -13.64 -2.81 16.79
CA GLY A 228 -13.96 -4.24 16.83
C GLY A 228 -12.74 -5.14 16.83
N ASP A 229 -12.88 -6.31 16.20
CA ASP A 229 -11.83 -7.32 16.11
C ASP A 229 -11.14 -7.23 14.76
N SER A 230 -9.92 -6.72 14.75
CA SER A 230 -9.06 -6.70 13.57
C SER A 230 -8.12 -7.91 13.54
N MET A 231 -7.88 -8.47 12.35
CA MET A 231 -7.03 -9.62 12.14
C MET A 231 -6.23 -9.47 10.85
N ALA A 232 -4.92 -9.69 10.91
CA ALA A 232 -4.02 -9.72 9.77
C ALA A 232 -3.40 -11.11 9.64
N LEU A 233 -3.68 -11.80 8.53
CA LEU A 233 -3.24 -13.16 8.24
C LEU A 233 -2.27 -13.16 7.06
N CYS A 234 -1.14 -13.85 7.22
CA CYS A 234 -0.17 -14.08 6.16
C CYS A 234 -0.12 -15.58 5.78
N PRO A 235 -0.62 -15.97 4.59
CA PRO A 235 -0.50 -17.34 4.10
C PRO A 235 0.95 -17.73 3.78
N ASN A 236 1.24 -19.02 3.90
CA ASN A 236 2.52 -19.65 3.58
C ASN A 236 3.74 -19.02 4.32
N SER A 237 3.48 -18.45 5.50
CA SER A 237 4.47 -17.88 6.42
C SER A 237 5.49 -18.93 6.88
N GLN A 238 6.79 -18.61 6.79
CA GLN A 238 7.85 -19.53 7.22
C GLN A 238 8.50 -19.00 8.50
N GLN A 239 8.35 -19.71 9.62
CA GLN A 239 8.99 -19.37 10.91
C GLN A 239 8.74 -17.91 11.35
N ASN A 240 7.47 -17.48 11.32
CA ASN A 240 7.01 -16.09 11.55
C ASN A 240 7.45 -15.03 10.51
N HIS A 241 8.25 -15.37 9.50
CA HIS A 241 8.55 -14.49 8.37
C HIS A 241 7.39 -14.50 7.37
N CYS A 242 6.86 -13.32 7.03
CA CYS A 242 5.80 -13.17 6.02
C CYS A 242 6.39 -12.87 4.63
N LEU A 243 5.78 -13.42 3.57
CA LEU A 243 6.28 -13.30 2.20
C LEU A 243 5.65 -12.14 1.40
N GLY A 244 4.68 -11.42 1.97
CA GLY A 244 3.98 -10.33 1.30
C GLY A 244 3.05 -10.77 0.16
N GLN A 245 2.53 -12.01 0.20
CA GLN A 245 1.67 -12.60 -0.84
C GLN A 245 0.37 -13.12 -0.24
N GLY A 246 -0.77 -12.86 -0.90
CA GLY A 246 -2.09 -13.34 -0.46
C GLY A 246 -2.52 -12.83 0.92
N LEU A 247 -2.04 -11.65 1.33
CA LEU A 247 -2.31 -11.06 2.64
C LEU A 247 -3.82 -10.85 2.83
N ILE A 248 -4.35 -11.25 3.99
CA ILE A 248 -5.77 -11.10 4.32
C ILE A 248 -5.88 -10.26 5.59
N ASN A 249 -6.39 -9.03 5.45
CA ASN A 249 -6.67 -8.15 6.58
C ASN A 249 -8.18 -7.95 6.71
N LEU A 250 -8.72 -8.25 7.89
CA LEU A 250 -10.14 -8.25 8.20
C LEU A 250 -10.40 -7.41 9.44
N VAL A 251 -11.49 -6.63 9.45
CA VAL A 251 -11.94 -5.88 10.63
C VAL A 251 -13.43 -6.14 10.86
N PHE A 252 -13.71 -6.97 11.86
CA PHE A 252 -15.06 -7.37 12.24
C PHE A 252 -15.68 -6.34 13.20
N PRO A 253 -16.81 -5.70 12.87
CA PRO A 253 -17.41 -4.65 13.70
C PRO A 253 -17.92 -5.17 15.06
N LYS A 254 -17.61 -4.42 16.12
CA LYS A 254 -17.87 -4.78 17.54
C LYS A 254 -19.33 -5.11 17.90
N GLU A 255 -20.31 -4.66 17.11
CA GLU A 255 -21.72 -4.65 17.51
C GLU A 255 -22.41 -6.03 17.50
N GLN A 256 -21.97 -6.98 16.65
CA GLN A 256 -22.55 -8.33 16.55
C GLN A 256 -21.50 -9.37 16.11
N PRO A 257 -21.60 -10.64 16.53
CA PRO A 257 -20.75 -11.70 15.99
C PRO A 257 -21.04 -11.90 14.49
N GLN A 258 -20.08 -11.55 13.66
CA GLN A 258 -20.08 -11.82 12.22
C GLN A 258 -19.48 -13.22 11.98
N THR A 259 -19.83 -13.88 10.87
CA THR A 259 -19.31 -15.22 10.54
C THR A 259 -18.92 -15.29 9.06
N LEU A 260 -17.63 -15.22 8.76
CA LEU A 260 -17.13 -15.14 7.40
C LEU A 260 -17.08 -16.53 6.72
N ASN A 261 -17.72 -16.64 5.57
CA ASN A 261 -17.49 -17.76 4.66
C ASN A 261 -16.21 -17.48 3.84
N MET A 262 -15.10 -18.12 4.22
CA MET A 262 -13.81 -17.87 3.60
C MET A 262 -13.74 -18.17 2.09
N PRO A 263 -14.33 -19.27 1.56
CA PRO A 263 -14.39 -19.50 0.12
C PRO A 263 -15.02 -18.36 -0.68
N SER A 264 -16.23 -17.93 -0.33
CA SER A 264 -16.92 -16.82 -1.01
C SER A 264 -16.19 -15.49 -0.84
N PHE A 265 -15.66 -15.22 0.36
CA PHE A 265 -14.83 -14.04 0.60
C PHE A 265 -13.58 -13.99 -0.28
N LEU A 266 -12.85 -15.10 -0.44
CA LEU A 266 -11.61 -15.16 -1.23
C LEU A 266 -11.85 -15.05 -2.76
N GLU A 267 -13.06 -15.36 -3.23
CA GLU A 267 -13.47 -15.11 -4.61
C GLU A 267 -13.86 -13.64 -4.81
N LEU A 268 -14.59 -13.08 -3.86
CA LEU A 268 -15.05 -11.68 -3.90
C LEU A 268 -13.90 -10.68 -3.73
N ALA A 269 -13.01 -10.88 -2.75
CA ALA A 269 -11.83 -10.07 -2.49
C ALA A 269 -10.94 -9.95 -3.74
N LYS A 270 -10.57 -11.10 -4.34
CA LYS A 270 -9.85 -11.16 -5.62
C LYS A 270 -10.58 -10.38 -6.73
N THR A 271 -11.90 -10.44 -6.76
CA THR A 271 -12.72 -9.72 -7.74
C THR A 271 -12.72 -8.20 -7.50
N MET A 272 -12.65 -7.74 -6.24
CA MET A 272 -12.51 -6.33 -5.89
C MET A 272 -11.09 -5.79 -6.15
N GLU A 273 -10.05 -6.58 -5.87
CA GLU A 273 -8.63 -6.27 -6.14
C GLU A 273 -8.36 -6.02 -7.63
N LEU A 274 -8.95 -6.85 -8.50
CA LEU A 274 -8.77 -6.74 -9.96
C LEU A 274 -9.46 -5.52 -10.58
N ARG A 275 -10.47 -4.93 -9.91
CA ARG A 275 -11.21 -3.76 -10.43
C ARG A 275 -10.48 -2.44 -10.23
N HIS A 276 -9.75 -2.29 -9.12
CA HIS A 276 -9.13 -1.03 -8.71
C HIS A 276 -7.75 -1.25 -8.07
N GLN A 277 -6.72 -0.69 -8.70
CA GLN A 277 -5.38 -0.51 -8.13
C GLN A 277 -4.99 0.96 -8.29
N PHE A 278 -5.08 1.76 -7.23
CA PHE A 278 -4.77 3.20 -7.29
C PHE A 278 -3.27 3.48 -7.11
N ASN A 279 -2.43 2.79 -7.90
CA ASN A 279 -0.97 2.86 -7.85
C ASN A 279 -0.39 4.18 -8.41
N ARG A 280 -0.64 5.31 -7.71
CA ARG A 280 0.22 6.49 -7.76
C ARG A 280 0.03 7.40 -6.54
N ILE A 281 0.82 7.17 -5.49
CA ILE A 281 1.24 8.29 -4.64
C ILE A 281 2.04 9.25 -5.52
N ASN A 282 1.77 10.54 -5.38
CA ASN A 282 2.66 11.60 -5.84
C ASN A 282 3.21 12.26 -4.58
N LEU A 283 4.50 12.05 -4.30
CA LEU A 283 5.24 12.87 -3.36
C LEU A 283 5.10 14.36 -3.76
N PRO A 284 5.16 15.30 -2.80
CA PRO A 284 5.14 16.73 -3.13
C PRO A 284 6.26 17.07 -4.13
N GLU A 285 5.95 17.92 -5.10
CA GLU A 285 6.87 18.21 -6.24
C GLU A 285 8.20 18.85 -5.78
N ASN A 286 8.22 19.46 -4.60
CA ASN A 286 9.42 19.90 -3.91
C ASN A 286 9.60 19.06 -2.64
N LEU A 287 10.74 18.37 -2.53
CA LEU A 287 11.21 17.85 -1.24
C LEU A 287 11.69 19.04 -0.36
N PRO A 288 11.35 19.10 0.94
CA PRO A 288 11.82 20.13 1.86
C PRO A 288 13.34 20.20 2.01
N GLU A 289 13.82 21.37 2.43
CA GLU A 289 15.24 21.74 2.58
C GLU A 289 16.05 20.88 3.58
N PHE A 290 15.41 19.98 4.34
CA PHE A 290 16.09 19.08 5.27
C PHE A 290 16.71 17.83 4.62
N PHE A 291 16.43 17.55 3.34
CA PHE A 291 17.11 16.51 2.59
C PHE A 291 18.46 17.01 2.03
N ALA A 292 19.54 16.28 2.29
CA ALA A 292 20.87 16.62 1.79
C ALA A 292 21.06 16.23 0.32
N GLU A 293 21.56 17.17 -0.51
CA GLU A 293 21.60 17.09 -1.98
C GLU A 293 22.37 15.87 -2.56
N ASP A 294 23.33 15.31 -1.81
CA ASP A 294 24.20 14.19 -2.25
C ASP A 294 23.80 12.81 -1.68
N VAL A 295 22.67 12.66 -0.98
CA VAL A 295 22.26 11.39 -0.35
C VAL A 295 21.31 10.58 -1.25
N GLN A 296 21.61 9.30 -1.46
CA GLN A 296 20.63 8.37 -2.07
C GLN A 296 19.45 8.15 -1.13
N LEU A 297 18.35 8.86 -1.40
CA LEU A 297 17.09 8.68 -0.72
C LEU A 297 16.38 7.41 -1.21
N TYR A 298 15.58 6.82 -0.31
CA TYR A 298 14.77 5.65 -0.62
C TYR A 298 13.35 5.86 -0.10
N GLU A 299 12.39 5.54 -0.94
CA GLU A 299 10.97 5.46 -0.58
C GLU A 299 10.65 4.02 -0.15
N GLU A 300 10.15 3.83 1.08
CA GLU A 300 9.54 2.57 1.51
C GLU A 300 8.02 2.66 1.32
N ILE A 301 7.49 1.93 0.33
CA ILE A 301 6.06 1.88 0.02
C ILE A 301 5.45 0.61 0.64
N TYR A 302 4.32 0.77 1.31
CA TYR A 302 3.57 -0.30 1.96
C TYR A 302 2.15 -0.33 1.40
N GLN A 303 1.74 -1.46 0.82
CA GLN A 303 0.41 -1.63 0.21
C GLN A 303 -0.40 -2.70 0.93
N ALA A 304 -1.63 -2.40 1.33
CA ALA A 304 -2.51 -3.31 2.05
C ALA A 304 -3.97 -3.15 1.62
N ASP A 305 -4.62 -4.28 1.40
CA ASP A 305 -6.07 -4.35 1.29
C ASP A 305 -6.66 -4.74 2.65
N VAL A 306 -7.62 -3.94 3.14
CA VAL A 306 -8.32 -4.17 4.42
C VAL A 306 -9.81 -4.28 4.18
N TYR A 307 -10.41 -5.35 4.69
CA TYR A 307 -11.78 -5.75 4.41
C TYR A 307 -12.68 -5.66 5.64
N PHE A 308 -13.88 -5.11 5.47
CA PHE A 308 -14.86 -4.89 6.52
C PHE A 308 -16.13 -5.72 6.24
N PRO A 309 -16.19 -6.99 6.68
CA PRO A 309 -17.37 -7.84 6.49
C PRO A 309 -18.50 -7.49 7.47
N ASP A 310 -19.73 -7.40 6.95
CA ASP A 310 -20.97 -7.20 7.72
C ASP A 310 -22.11 -7.97 7.05
N HIS A 311 -22.70 -8.96 7.73
CA HIS A 311 -23.81 -9.79 7.23
C HIS A 311 -25.04 -9.02 6.75
N ARG A 312 -25.15 -7.72 7.07
CA ARG A 312 -26.29 -6.86 6.72
C ARG A 312 -25.99 -5.90 5.57
N ARG A 313 -24.78 -5.92 5.01
CA ARG A 313 -24.29 -4.93 4.03
C ARG A 313 -23.39 -5.59 2.98
N LEU A 314 -23.10 -4.83 1.92
CA LEU A 314 -22.07 -5.16 0.93
C LEU A 314 -20.69 -5.18 1.60
N LEU A 315 -19.79 -6.06 1.13
CA LEU A 315 -18.39 -6.04 1.54
C LEU A 315 -17.74 -4.69 1.20
N ILE A 316 -16.96 -4.14 2.13
CA ILE A 316 -16.20 -2.90 1.91
C ILE A 316 -14.69 -3.22 1.92
N ARG A 317 -13.99 -2.72 0.89
CA ARG A 317 -12.53 -2.81 0.72
C ARG A 317 -11.92 -1.42 0.88
N ALA A 318 -10.90 -1.33 1.72
CA ALA A 318 -9.96 -0.22 1.80
C ALA A 318 -8.64 -0.61 1.10
N ASP A 319 -8.36 -0.01 -0.05
CA ASP A 319 -7.04 0.00 -0.68
C ASP A 319 -6.20 1.06 0.05
N ILE A 320 -5.21 0.64 0.84
CA ILE A 320 -4.31 1.49 1.63
C ILE A 320 -2.92 1.41 1.04
N THR A 321 -2.35 2.55 0.67
CA THR A 321 -0.90 2.67 0.42
C THR A 321 -0.31 3.72 1.36
N LEU A 322 0.78 3.36 2.05
CA LEU A 322 1.65 4.27 2.79
C LEU A 322 2.98 4.43 2.04
N SER A 323 3.58 5.61 2.10
CA SER A 323 4.92 5.93 1.61
C SER A 323 5.70 6.63 2.72
N LEU A 324 6.92 6.15 2.98
CA LEU A 324 7.85 6.73 3.93
C LEU A 324 9.16 7.05 3.22
N VAL A 325 9.52 8.34 3.15
CA VAL A 325 10.81 8.82 2.63
C VAL A 325 11.67 9.26 3.79
N PHE A 326 12.68 8.47 4.14
CA PHE A 326 13.57 8.71 5.28
C PHE A 326 14.60 9.80 4.95
N ALA A 327 14.63 10.87 5.75
CA ALA A 327 15.69 11.88 5.71
C ALA A 327 16.90 11.41 6.53
N ASP A 328 16.64 10.83 7.71
CA ASP A 328 17.65 10.14 8.52
C ASP A 328 17.06 8.88 9.21
N ALA A 329 17.68 8.42 10.30
CA ALA A 329 17.21 7.23 11.03
C ALA A 329 15.98 7.49 11.94
N GLY A 330 15.64 8.75 12.23
CA GLY A 330 14.57 9.16 13.14
C GLY A 330 13.54 10.13 12.53
N HIS A 331 13.76 10.66 11.32
CA HIS A 331 12.86 11.63 10.68
C HIS A 331 12.73 11.41 9.16
N GLY A 332 11.60 11.86 8.60
CA GLY A 332 11.32 11.80 7.17
C GLY A 332 9.92 12.30 6.81
N ILE A 333 9.53 12.12 5.54
CA ILE A 333 8.19 12.42 5.03
C ILE A 333 7.31 11.18 5.02
N PHE A 334 6.06 11.40 5.39
CA PHE A 334 4.97 10.43 5.29
C PHE A 334 3.94 10.90 4.26
N SER A 335 3.47 9.97 3.42
CA SER A 335 2.26 10.16 2.61
C SER A 335 1.43 8.87 2.67
N ALA A 336 0.12 8.99 2.84
CA ALA A 336 -0.80 7.87 2.80
C ALA A 336 -2.01 8.18 1.94
N THR A 337 -2.44 7.18 1.17
CA THR A 337 -3.66 7.21 0.36
C THR A 337 -4.54 6.02 0.70
N LEU A 338 -5.78 6.31 1.07
CA LEU A 338 -6.86 5.37 1.32
C LEU A 338 -7.91 5.52 0.21
N CYS A 339 -8.32 4.41 -0.41
CA CYS A 339 -9.43 4.36 -1.34
C CYS A 339 -10.46 3.32 -0.89
N LEU A 340 -11.64 3.78 -0.47
CA LEU A 340 -12.76 2.92 -0.05
C LEU A 340 -13.68 2.59 -1.23
N THR A 341 -14.03 1.31 -1.36
CA THR A 341 -14.97 0.78 -2.36
C THR A 341 -15.94 -0.20 -1.72
N ASP A 342 -17.18 -0.22 -2.21
CA ASP A 342 -18.16 -1.28 -1.90
C ASP A 342 -18.18 -2.37 -3.00
N GLU A 343 -18.70 -3.53 -2.62
CA GLU A 343 -18.76 -4.77 -3.39
C GLU A 343 -19.27 -4.60 -4.83
N ASP A 344 -20.31 -3.80 -5.04
CA ASP A 344 -20.90 -3.57 -6.36
C ASP A 344 -20.11 -2.55 -7.20
N CYS A 345 -19.28 -1.72 -6.54
CA CYS A 345 -18.55 -0.60 -7.15
C CYS A 345 -19.45 0.38 -7.93
N ILE A 346 -20.71 0.57 -7.51
CA ILE A 346 -21.71 1.43 -8.17
C ILE A 346 -21.43 2.91 -7.92
N THR A 347 -20.86 3.27 -6.77
CA THR A 347 -20.51 4.64 -6.43
C THR A 347 -19.03 4.94 -6.62
N THR A 348 -18.71 6.19 -6.98
CA THR A 348 -17.35 6.72 -7.06
C THR A 348 -16.59 6.43 -5.76
N PRO A 349 -15.38 5.81 -5.81
CA PRO A 349 -14.62 5.46 -4.62
C PRO A 349 -14.33 6.67 -3.73
N ILE A 350 -14.39 6.49 -2.41
CA ILE A 350 -14.07 7.56 -1.47
C ILE A 350 -12.55 7.57 -1.28
N LYS A 351 -11.88 8.59 -1.83
CA LYS A 351 -10.43 8.75 -1.67
C LYS A 351 -10.10 9.72 -0.56
N TYR A 352 -9.14 9.34 0.27
CA TYR A 352 -8.59 10.17 1.34
C TYR A 352 -7.06 10.12 1.26
N ARG A 353 -6.42 11.27 1.34
CA ARG A 353 -4.96 11.44 1.38
C ARG A 353 -4.55 12.17 2.65
N ILE A 354 -3.45 11.74 3.24
CA ILE A 354 -2.75 12.37 4.36
C ILE A 354 -1.29 12.55 3.93
N ASP A 355 -0.73 13.73 4.14
CA ASP A 355 0.71 13.98 4.05
C ASP A 355 1.20 14.59 5.36
N GLY A 356 2.49 14.46 5.65
CA GLY A 356 3.11 15.10 6.80
C GLY A 356 4.58 14.71 6.99
N GLU A 357 5.14 15.12 8.10
CA GLU A 357 6.46 14.68 8.57
C GLU A 357 6.30 13.61 9.63
N PHE A 358 7.21 12.63 9.71
CA PHE A 358 7.22 11.64 10.78
C PHE A 358 8.45 11.75 11.69
N ARG A 359 8.27 11.46 12.98
CA ARG A 359 9.35 11.03 13.88
C ARG A 359 9.23 9.53 14.13
N ARG A 360 10.32 8.79 13.91
CA ARG A 360 10.43 7.36 14.24
C ARG A 360 11.10 7.19 15.59
N TYR A 361 10.40 6.53 16.50
CA TYR A 361 10.91 6.03 17.77
C TYR A 361 10.97 4.51 17.72
N GLN A 362 11.89 3.90 18.48
CA GLN A 362 12.04 2.44 18.58
C GLN A 362 12.03 2.04 20.06
N ASP A 363 11.26 1.01 20.42
CA ASP A 363 11.20 0.44 21.76
C ASP A 363 11.21 -1.10 21.70
N ALA A 364 11.75 -1.71 22.75
CA ALA A 364 11.99 -3.16 22.87
C ALA A 364 11.11 -3.79 23.98
N LYS A 365 9.80 -3.49 23.96
CA LYS A 365 8.84 -4.05 24.92
C LYS A 365 8.45 -5.49 24.58
N ALA A 366 8.22 -6.28 25.64
CA ALA A 366 7.78 -7.68 25.57
C ALA A 366 8.61 -8.64 24.67
N GLY A 367 9.86 -8.28 24.32
CA GLY A 367 10.72 -9.08 23.44
C GLY A 367 10.52 -8.83 21.94
N HIS A 368 9.61 -7.93 21.56
CA HIS A 368 9.38 -7.50 20.19
C HIS A 368 10.04 -6.14 19.94
N GLN A 369 10.49 -5.89 18.70
CA GLN A 369 10.97 -4.57 18.27
C GLN A 369 9.77 -3.81 17.70
N VAL A 370 9.28 -2.82 18.45
CA VAL A 370 8.15 -1.99 18.04
C VAL A 370 8.66 -0.62 17.62
N GLU A 371 8.25 -0.16 16.45
CA GLU A 371 8.60 1.18 15.97
C GLU A 371 7.33 2.05 15.91
N LEU A 372 7.32 3.15 16.66
CA LEU A 372 6.30 4.18 16.55
C LEU A 372 6.74 5.21 15.51
N PHE A 373 5.85 5.51 14.58
CA PHE A 373 5.92 6.65 13.69
C PHE A 373 4.86 7.66 14.13
N GLU A 374 5.30 8.76 14.75
CA GLU A 374 4.47 9.93 15.06
C GLU A 374 4.47 10.84 13.83
N VAL A 375 3.35 10.91 13.11
CA VAL A 375 3.18 11.82 11.97
C VAL A 375 2.55 13.12 12.44
N PHE A 376 3.16 14.26 12.12
CA PHE A 376 2.74 15.60 12.49
C PHE A 376 2.78 16.53 11.25
N ASN A 377 2.38 17.79 11.41
CA ASN A 377 2.20 18.74 10.31
C ASN A 377 1.25 18.18 9.22
N LEU A 378 0.12 17.59 9.65
CA LEU A 378 -0.79 16.85 8.76
C LEU A 378 -1.52 17.76 7.77
N GLU A 379 -1.24 17.58 6.48
CA GLU A 379 -2.11 18.03 5.39
C GLU A 379 -3.04 16.88 5.01
N THR A 380 -4.35 17.14 4.85
CA THR A 380 -5.30 16.06 4.48
C THR A 380 -6.28 16.50 3.41
N ALA A 381 -6.54 15.59 2.46
CA ALA A 381 -7.44 15.81 1.33
C ALA A 381 -8.44 14.65 1.21
N LEU A 382 -9.70 14.93 1.55
CA LEU A 382 -10.83 14.01 1.39
C LEU A 382 -11.60 14.37 0.11
N GLU A 383 -11.52 13.52 -0.91
CA GLU A 383 -12.38 13.67 -2.09
C GLU A 383 -13.84 13.46 -1.69
N ARG A 384 -14.71 14.40 -2.09
CA ARG A 384 -16.15 14.27 -1.89
C ARG A 384 -16.73 13.36 -2.98
N PRO A 385 -17.23 12.16 -2.65
CA PRO A 385 -17.89 11.30 -3.64
C PRO A 385 -19.23 11.91 -4.08
N GLU A 386 -19.63 11.59 -5.31
CA GLU A 386 -20.91 12.03 -5.89
C GLU A 386 -22.11 11.48 -5.13
N ARG A 387 -21.99 10.24 -4.65
CA ARG A 387 -22.97 9.52 -3.85
C ARG A 387 -22.24 8.67 -2.81
N VAL A 388 -22.80 8.58 -1.61
CA VAL A 388 -22.36 7.68 -0.53
C VAL A 388 -23.44 6.62 -0.35
N THR A 389 -23.06 5.34 -0.30
CA THR A 389 -23.97 4.23 0.00
C THR A 389 -24.19 4.10 1.51
N GLU A 390 -25.26 3.42 1.93
CA GLU A 390 -25.55 3.27 3.38
C GLU A 390 -24.41 2.58 4.13
N GLY A 391 -23.75 1.59 3.49
CA GLY A 391 -22.59 0.91 4.07
C GLY A 391 -21.31 1.74 4.11
N THR A 392 -21.06 2.62 3.13
CA THR A 392 -19.87 3.49 3.14
C THR A 392 -20.03 4.74 3.99
N LEU A 393 -21.26 5.08 4.40
CA LEU A 393 -21.58 6.29 5.17
C LEU A 393 -20.92 6.38 6.57
N PRO A 394 -20.77 5.31 7.38
CA PRO A 394 -20.01 5.34 8.62
C PRO A 394 -18.54 5.70 8.38
N PHE A 395 -17.91 5.06 7.39
CA PHE A 395 -16.51 5.30 7.02
C PHE A 395 -16.29 6.73 6.54
N TYR A 396 -17.15 7.24 5.64
CA TYR A 396 -17.08 8.64 5.20
C TYR A 396 -17.21 9.64 6.35
N ARG A 397 -18.06 9.34 7.35
CA ARG A 397 -18.21 10.16 8.56
C ARG A 397 -16.98 10.08 9.48
N ALA A 398 -16.32 8.92 9.58
CA ALA A 398 -15.08 8.75 10.32
C ALA A 398 -13.93 9.53 9.66
N LEU A 399 -13.71 9.34 8.36
CA LEU A 399 -12.67 10.07 7.61
C LEU A 399 -12.89 11.58 7.64
N LYS A 400 -14.14 12.05 7.49
CA LYS A 400 -14.47 13.48 7.61
C LYS A 400 -14.28 14.04 9.02
N ARG A 401 -14.35 13.22 10.07
CA ARG A 401 -14.02 13.64 11.43
C ARG A 401 -12.50 13.74 11.60
N HIS A 402 -11.77 12.74 11.12
CA HIS A 402 -10.31 12.70 11.13
C HIS A 402 -9.71 13.91 10.38
N SER A 403 -10.19 14.20 9.16
CA SER A 403 -9.73 15.30 8.31
C SER A 403 -10.04 16.72 8.82
N VAL A 404 -10.54 16.86 10.06
CA VAL A 404 -10.88 18.14 10.71
C VAL A 404 -10.37 18.20 12.14
N ASN A 405 -10.28 17.06 12.84
CA ASN A 405 -9.98 17.00 14.27
C ASN A 405 -8.61 16.37 14.61
N THR A 406 -7.90 15.76 13.66
CA THR A 406 -6.62 15.07 13.94
C THR A 406 -5.43 15.99 13.72
N GLU A 407 -4.67 16.28 14.78
CA GLU A 407 -3.44 17.10 14.72
C GLU A 407 -2.17 16.27 14.44
N SER A 408 -2.17 15.00 14.86
CA SER A 408 -1.10 14.02 14.62
C SER A 408 -1.66 12.60 14.48
N LEU A 409 -0.94 11.74 13.75
CA LEU A 409 -1.33 10.35 13.49
C LEU A 409 -0.25 9.40 14.06
N LEU A 410 -0.68 8.36 14.80
CA LEU A 410 0.22 7.36 15.36
C LEU A 410 0.16 6.06 14.55
N LEU A 411 1.34 5.58 14.13
CA LEU A 411 1.52 4.39 13.31
C LEU A 411 2.52 3.44 13.97
N TYR A 412 2.10 2.21 14.23
CA TYR A 412 2.90 1.21 14.93
C TYR A 412 3.35 0.11 13.97
N ARG A 413 4.66 -0.07 13.80
CA ARG A 413 5.23 -1.18 13.05
C ARG A 413 5.61 -2.28 14.06
N LEU A 414 4.84 -3.38 14.05
CA LEU A 414 4.92 -4.46 15.04
C LEU A 414 5.81 -5.63 14.56
N ASN A 415 5.94 -5.80 13.24
CA ASN A 415 6.87 -6.73 12.61
C ASN A 415 7.31 -6.17 11.25
N THR A 416 8.47 -6.54 10.74
CA THR A 416 8.98 -6.12 9.42
C THR A 416 9.90 -7.16 8.80
N ASP A 417 9.45 -7.68 7.66
CA ASP A 417 10.17 -8.62 6.82
C ASP A 417 10.87 -7.90 5.65
N SER A 418 11.49 -8.68 4.76
CA SER A 418 11.96 -8.21 3.46
C SER A 418 10.85 -7.64 2.57
N ASN A 419 9.71 -8.33 2.51
CA ASN A 419 8.63 -8.07 1.54
C ASN A 419 7.30 -7.64 2.18
N SER A 420 7.26 -7.47 3.50
CA SER A 420 6.05 -7.13 4.26
C SER A 420 6.36 -6.41 5.57
N ALA A 421 5.37 -5.74 6.15
CA ALA A 421 5.39 -5.29 7.54
C ALA A 421 3.99 -5.36 8.15
N LEU A 422 3.91 -5.67 9.44
CA LEU A 422 2.68 -5.65 10.21
C LEU A 422 2.55 -4.26 10.84
N TRP A 423 1.51 -3.54 10.43
CA TRP A 423 1.19 -2.20 10.90
C TRP A 423 -0.05 -2.21 11.79
N ALA A 424 -0.15 -1.26 12.71
CA ALA A 424 -1.39 -0.87 13.35
C ALA A 424 -1.57 0.66 13.32
N LEU A 425 -2.79 1.11 13.02
CA LEU A 425 -3.16 2.52 12.86
C LEU A 425 -3.90 3.02 14.11
N ASP A 426 -3.39 4.08 14.74
CA ASP A 426 -3.94 4.77 15.94
C ASP A 426 -4.43 3.87 17.10
N GLN A 427 -3.88 2.65 17.18
CA GLN A 427 -4.34 1.59 18.09
C GLN A 427 -5.82 1.17 17.89
N ASP A 428 -6.33 1.30 16.67
CA ASP A 428 -7.72 1.04 16.29
C ASP A 428 -7.90 -0.22 15.42
N PHE A 429 -6.94 -0.54 14.54
CA PHE A 429 -6.87 -1.82 13.82
C PHE A 429 -5.45 -2.14 13.32
N LEU A 430 -5.17 -3.41 13.03
CA LEU A 430 -3.91 -3.88 12.41
C LEU A 430 -4.10 -4.48 11.00
N PHE A 431 -3.02 -4.46 10.22
CA PHE A 431 -2.95 -5.00 8.87
C PHE A 431 -1.52 -5.37 8.46
N TRP A 432 -1.36 -6.48 7.76
CA TRP A 432 -0.17 -6.79 6.98
C TRP A 432 -0.18 -5.96 5.69
N ALA A 433 0.90 -5.22 5.46
CA ALA A 433 1.16 -4.53 4.21
C ALA A 433 2.32 -5.18 3.46
N LYS A 434 2.20 -5.34 2.15
CA LYS A 434 3.29 -5.70 1.26
C LYS A 434 4.26 -4.51 1.14
N ARG A 435 5.53 -4.75 1.43
CA ARG A 435 6.62 -3.77 1.37
C ARG A 435 7.27 -3.79 0.00
N SER A 436 7.59 -2.61 -0.52
CA SER A 436 8.55 -2.40 -1.60
C SER A 436 9.45 -1.22 -1.25
N ARG A 437 10.65 -1.17 -1.84
CA ARG A 437 11.60 -0.07 -1.63
C ARG A 437 12.11 0.40 -2.97
N LEU A 438 11.97 1.69 -3.24
CA LEU A 438 12.40 2.33 -4.47
C LEU A 438 13.54 3.32 -4.17
N PRO A 439 14.56 3.44 -5.02
CA PRO A 439 15.41 4.63 -5.03
C PRO A 439 14.59 5.80 -5.60
N LEU A 440 14.85 7.01 -5.09
CA LEU A 440 14.32 8.27 -5.61
C LEU A 440 15.31 8.92 -6.59
#